data_AF-N9F5K0-F1
#
_entry.id   AF-N9F5K0-F1
#
_cell.length_a   1.000
_cell.length_b   1.000
_cell.length_c   1.000
_cell.angle_alpha   90.00
_cell.angle_beta   90.00
_cell.angle_gamma   90.00
#
_symmetry.space_group_name_H-M   'P 1'
#
loop_
_entity.id
_entity.type
_entity.pdbx_description
1 polymer ?
#
loop_
_entity_poly.entity_id
_entity_poly.type
_entity_poly.pdbx_seq_one_letter_code
_entity_poly.pdbx_strand_id
1 'polypeptide(L)'
;MTNGFEDKKFEEADAKLSSYLDTLDNPKADKKDQQKIICIEYPNVYKHEYLPALLKLTDAEPKEKLLNDLKLTTDYYSEKLGIVCE
;
A
#
# COMPACT_ATOMS: atom_id res chain seq x y z
N MET A 1 13.13 -3.51 24.39
CA MET A 1 14.07 -2.94 23.41
C MET A 1 13.23 -2.62 22.18
N THR A 2 12.89 -1.36 21.96
CA THR A 2 12.18 -0.95 20.73
C THR A 2 13.15 -1.12 19.57
N ASN A 3 12.74 -1.87 18.56
CA ASN A 3 13.58 -2.23 17.44
C ASN A 3 13.56 -1.08 16.43
N GLY A 4 14.14 0.08 16.81
CA GLY A 4 13.94 1.37 16.13
C GLY A 4 14.30 1.41 14.64
N PHE A 5 15.00 0.40 14.13
CA PHE A 5 15.25 0.21 12.70
C PHE A 5 14.04 -0.36 11.96
N GLU A 6 13.33 -1.32 12.55
CA GLU A 6 12.11 -1.88 11.96
C GLU A 6 10.95 -0.87 12.07
N ASP A 7 10.90 -0.09 13.16
CA ASP A 7 9.95 1.03 13.32
C ASP A 7 10.11 2.03 12.17
N LYS A 8 11.34 2.43 11.87
CA LYS A 8 11.65 3.35 10.77
C LYS A 8 11.27 2.80 9.39
N LYS A 9 11.53 1.51 9.12
CA LYS A 9 11.13 0.88 7.85
C LYS A 9 9.62 0.84 7.68
N PHE A 10 8.90 0.55 8.76
CA PHE A 10 7.45 0.58 8.76
C PHE A 10 6.94 2.00 8.49
N GLU A 11 7.43 3.01 9.21
CA GLU A 11 7.06 4.42 9.00
C GLU A 11 7.33 4.91 7.57
N GLU A 12 8.49 4.55 6.99
CA GLU A 12 8.82 4.90 5.61
C GLU A 12 7.87 4.25 4.59
N ALA A 13 7.53 2.97 4.78
CA ALA A 13 6.60 2.27 3.91
C ALA A 13 5.17 2.80 4.05
N ASP A 14 4.73 3.07 5.29
CA ASP A 14 3.41 3.64 5.60
C ASP A 14 3.23 5.04 5.00
N ALA A 15 4.26 5.88 5.10
CA ALA A 15 4.26 7.21 4.48
C ALA A 15 4.18 7.15 2.95
N LYS A 16 4.89 6.20 2.31
CA LYS A 16 4.79 5.97 0.86
C LYS A 16 3.37 5.55 0.46
N LEU A 17 2.79 4.58 1.17
CA LEU A 17 1.43 4.12 0.90
C LEU A 17 0.42 5.26 1.08
N SER A 18 0.56 6.08 2.12
CA SER A 18 -0.28 7.25 2.35
C SER A 18 -0.18 8.26 1.19
N SER A 19 1.02 8.57 0.72
CA SER A 19 1.22 9.47 -0.44
C SER A 19 0.63 8.92 -1.73
N TYR A 20 0.61 7.59 -1.90
CA TYR A 20 -0.09 6.97 -3.02
C TYR A 20 -1.59 7.18 -2.92
N LEU A 21 -2.20 6.96 -1.75
CA LEU A 21 -3.63 7.20 -1.54
C LEU A 21 -4.01 8.66 -1.85
N ASP A 22 -3.19 9.63 -1.42
CA ASP A 22 -3.40 11.05 -1.76
C ASP A 22 -3.45 11.29 -3.28
N THR A 23 -2.62 10.58 -4.05
CA THR A 23 -2.61 10.67 -5.51
C THR A 23 -3.84 10.00 -6.14
N LEU A 24 -4.28 8.87 -5.57
CA LEU A 24 -5.48 8.16 -6.03
C LEU A 24 -6.77 8.91 -5.73
N ASP A 25 -6.80 9.65 -4.62
CA ASP A 25 -7.95 10.47 -4.22
C ASP A 25 -7.97 11.86 -4.90
N ASN A 26 -6.85 12.29 -5.49
CA ASN A 26 -6.78 13.55 -6.20
C ASN A 26 -7.45 13.45 -7.60
N PRO A 27 -8.57 14.15 -7.86
CA PRO A 27 -9.25 14.12 -9.16
C PRO A 27 -8.46 14.82 -10.27
N LYS A 28 -7.41 15.57 -9.93
CA LYS A 28 -6.52 16.26 -10.89
C LYS A 28 -5.23 15.50 -11.17
N ALA A 29 -4.99 14.36 -10.52
CA ALA A 29 -3.81 13.55 -10.79
C ALA A 29 -3.86 12.95 -12.20
N ASP A 30 -2.70 12.67 -12.78
CA ASP A 30 -2.61 12.03 -14.08
C ASP A 30 -3.10 10.58 -13.99
N LYS A 31 -3.90 10.15 -14.98
CA LYS A 31 -4.48 8.80 -15.00
C LYS A 31 -3.43 7.70 -15.11
N LYS A 32 -2.31 7.95 -15.81
CA LYS A 32 -1.21 6.99 -15.91
C LYS A 32 -0.49 6.84 -14.57
N ASP A 33 -0.33 7.93 -13.82
CA ASP A 33 0.24 7.87 -12.48
C ASP A 33 -0.67 7.07 -11.55
N GLN A 34 -1.98 7.35 -11.56
CA GLN A 34 -2.96 6.58 -10.79
C GLN A 34 -2.95 5.08 -11.15
N GLN A 35 -2.88 4.75 -12.45
CA GLN A 35 -2.79 3.37 -12.92
C GLN A 35 -1.51 2.68 -12.46
N LYS A 36 -0.37 3.36 -12.60
CA LYS A 36 0.93 2.85 -12.15
C LYS A 36 0.94 2.58 -10.66
N ILE A 37 0.36 3.48 -9.87
CA ILE A 37 0.26 3.34 -8.42
C ILE A 37 -0.58 2.10 -8.06
N ILE A 38 -1.80 1.97 -8.57
CA ILE A 38 -2.69 0.85 -8.20
C ILE A 38 -2.15 -0.50 -8.69
N CYS A 39 -1.65 -0.56 -9.92
CA CYS A 39 -1.29 -1.82 -10.53
C CYS A 39 0.11 -2.31 -10.15
N ILE A 40 1.01 -1.41 -9.76
CA ILE A 40 2.43 -1.74 -9.58
C ILE A 40 2.94 -1.24 -8.24
N GLU A 41 2.93 0.07 -8.00
CA GLU A 41 3.71 0.64 -6.89
C GLU A 41 3.08 0.33 -5.52
N TYR A 42 1.78 0.52 -5.38
CA TYR A 42 1.06 0.28 -4.13
C TYR A 42 1.12 -1.20 -3.71
N PRO A 43 0.80 -2.19 -4.57
CA PRO A 43 0.94 -3.60 -4.21
C PRO A 43 2.38 -3.99 -3.89
N ASN A 44 3.37 -3.44 -4.59
CA ASN A 44 4.77 -3.76 -4.35
C ASN A 44 5.27 -3.22 -3.00
N VAL A 45 5.03 -1.94 -2.70
CA VAL A 45 5.42 -1.35 -1.42
C VAL A 45 4.71 -2.06 -0.26
N TYR A 46 3.41 -2.36 -0.43
CA TYR A 46 2.66 -3.07 0.61
C TYR A 46 3.25 -4.46 0.90
N LYS A 47 3.50 -5.27 -0.14
CA LYS A 47 3.94 -6.67 0.02
C LYS A 47 5.40 -6.80 0.44
N HIS A 48 6.28 -5.90 -0.03
CA HIS A 48 7.73 -6.06 0.11
C HIS A 48 8.34 -5.16 1.17
N GLU A 49 7.67 -4.06 1.55
CA GLU A 49 8.18 -3.12 2.55
C GLU A 49 7.28 -3.09 3.79
N TYR A 50 6.01 -2.73 3.62
CA TYR A 50 5.08 -2.52 4.74
C TYR A 50 4.80 -3.81 5.52
N LEU A 51 4.34 -4.86 4.83
CA LEU A 51 3.89 -6.10 5.46
C LEU A 51 5.04 -6.82 6.21
N PRO A 52 6.26 -6.97 5.65
CA PRO A 52 7.37 -7.56 6.39
C PRO A 52 7.82 -6.73 7.59
N ALA A 53 7.75 -5.39 7.51
CA ALA A 53 8.09 -4.52 8.64
C ALA A 53 7.03 -4.63 9.75
N LEU A 54 5.75 -4.55 9.42
CA LEU A 54 4.63 -4.69 10.35
C LEU A 54 4.67 -6.03 11.10
N LEU A 55 4.92 -7.14 10.38
CA LEU A 55 5.00 -8.49 10.96
C LEU A 55 6.16 -8.69 11.95
N LYS A 56 7.19 -7.82 11.91
CA LYS A 56 8.30 -7.86 12.87
C LYS A 56 8.06 -6.98 14.09
N LEU A 57 7.19 -5.97 13.96
CA LEU A 57 6.87 -5.02 15.02
C LEU A 57 5.71 -5.48 15.89
N THR A 58 4.85 -6.32 15.35
CA THR A 58 3.60 -6.75 15.99
C THR A 58 3.44 -8.25 15.89
N ASP A 59 2.70 -8.84 16.83
CA ASP A 59 2.10 -10.18 16.64
C ASP A 59 0.90 -10.05 15.66
N ALA A 60 1.18 -9.50 14.48
CA ALA A 60 0.19 -8.91 13.58
C ALA A 60 -0.93 -9.89 13.20
N GLU A 61 -2.01 -9.33 12.67
CA GLU A 61 -3.08 -10.11 12.04
C GLU A 61 -2.54 -11.15 11.05
N PRO A 62 -3.25 -12.27 10.85
CA PRO A 62 -2.83 -13.29 9.89
C PRO A 62 -2.47 -12.64 8.57
N LYS A 63 -1.32 -13.01 8.00
CA LYS A 63 -0.83 -12.47 6.72
C LYS A 63 -1.90 -12.48 5.63
N GLU A 64 -2.76 -13.48 5.64
CA GLU A 64 -3.91 -13.62 4.73
C GLU A 64 -4.90 -12.46 4.84
N LYS A 65 -5.20 -12.01 6.06
CA LYS A 65 -6.10 -10.88 6.29
C LYS A 65 -5.49 -9.58 5.75
N LEU A 66 -4.21 -9.32 6.02
CA LEU A 66 -3.51 -8.15 5.50
C LEU A 66 -3.42 -8.15 3.96
N LEU A 67 -3.23 -9.32 3.35
CA LEU A 67 -3.27 -9.45 1.88
C LEU A 67 -4.68 -9.25 1.31
N ASN A 68 -5.71 -9.64 2.05
CA ASN A 68 -7.09 -9.36 1.67
C ASN A 68 -7.41 -7.86 1.77
N ASP A 69 -6.90 -7.17 2.79
CA ASP A 69 -7.06 -5.72 2.92
C ASP A 69 -6.38 -4.98 1.76
N LEU A 70 -5.17 -5.40 1.38
CA LEU A 70 -4.52 -4.91 0.16
C LEU A 70 -5.42 -5.07 -1.07
N LYS A 71 -5.99 -6.28 -1.26
CA LYS A 71 -6.87 -6.56 -2.41
C LYS A 71 -8.11 -5.66 -2.39
N LEU A 72 -8.76 -5.50 -1.25
CA LEU A 72 -9.93 -4.63 -1.10
C LEU A 72 -9.60 -3.17 -1.43
N THR A 73 -8.45 -2.68 -0.96
CA THR A 73 -7.99 -1.32 -1.28
C THR A 73 -7.73 -1.15 -2.78
N THR A 74 -7.00 -2.08 -3.41
CA THR A 74 -6.70 -1.99 -4.84
C THR A 74 -7.96 -2.11 -5.69
N ASP A 75 -8.86 -3.03 -5.36
CA ASP A 75 -10.13 -3.24 -6.06
C ASP A 75 -11.01 -1.97 -5.99
N TYR A 76 -11.14 -1.39 -4.78
CA TYR A 76 -11.89 -0.14 -4.58
C TYR A 76 -11.38 1.00 -5.47
N TYR A 77 -10.07 1.23 -5.51
CA TYR A 77 -9.51 2.31 -6.32
C TYR A 77 -9.53 2.00 -7.81
N SER A 78 -9.34 0.74 -8.21
CA SER A 78 -9.52 0.30 -9.60
C SER A 78 -10.94 0.60 -10.09
N GLU A 79 -11.96 0.23 -9.32
CA GLU A 79 -13.36 0.50 -9.64
C GLU A 79 -13.66 2.00 -9.65
N LYS A 80 -13.27 2.73 -8.59
CA LYS A 80 -13.49 4.17 -8.46
C LYS A 80 -12.90 4.97 -9.63
N LEU A 81 -11.74 4.55 -10.13
CA LEU A 81 -11.00 5.28 -11.16
C LEU A 81 -11.19 4.73 -12.57
N GLY A 82 -11.92 3.60 -12.72
CA GLY A 82 -12.10 2.92 -14.00
C GLY A 82 -10.79 2.35 -14.56
N ILE A 83 -9.90 1.89 -13.69
CA ILE A 83 -8.57 1.37 -14.05
C ILE A 83 -8.60 -0.16 -14.10
N VAL A 84 -8.10 -0.71 -15.20
CA VAL A 84 -7.83 -2.14 -15.36
C VAL A 84 -6.32 -2.35 -15.38
N CYS A 85 -5.84 -3.25 -14.54
CA CYS A 85 -4.44 -3.68 -14.53
C CYS A 85 -4.26 -4.81 -15.55
N GLU A 86 -3.25 -4.70 -16.42
CA GLU A 86 -2.91 -5.68 -17.45
C GLU A 86 -2.10 -6.86 -16.91
#